data_AF-A0A9W5LM24-F1
#
_entry.id   AF-A0A9W5LM24-F1
#
_cell.length_a   1.000
_cell.length_b   1.000
_cell.length_c   1.000
_cell.angle_alpha   90.00
_cell.angle_beta   90.00
_cell.angle_gamma   90.00
#
_symmetry.space_group_name_H-M   'P 1'
#
loop_
_entity.id
_entity.type
_entity.pdbx_description
1 polymer ?
#
loop_
_entity_poly.entity_id
_entity_poly.type
_entity_poly.pdbx_seq_one_letter_code
_entity_poly.pdbx_strand_id
1 'polypeptide(L)' 'MKTGDDDWDDEVYDELLDALEQKGLTESDEIELDWKEEDLPERFPKLWERFEDNPLGEF' A
#
# COMPACT_ATOMS: atom_id res chain seq x y z
N MET A 1 6.14 19.64 0.14
CA MET A 1 4.80 19.05 -0.08
C MET A 1 4.91 18.22 -1.34
N LYS A 2 5.09 16.91 -1.20
CA LYS A 2 5.06 15.96 -2.32
C LYS A 2 3.68 15.32 -2.22
N THR A 3 2.73 15.96 -2.89
CA THR A 3 1.33 15.54 -2.93
C THR A 3 0.99 15.36 -4.39
N GLY A 4 0.67 14.13 -4.78
CA GLY A 4 -0.15 13.85 -5.95
C GLY A 4 0.58 13.46 -7.22
N ASP A 5 1.38 12.40 -7.18
CA ASP A 5 1.31 11.42 -8.28
C ASP A 5 0.91 10.09 -7.65
N ASP A 6 -0.14 9.47 -8.19
CA ASP A 6 -0.57 8.10 -7.87
C ASP A 6 0.37 7.06 -8.50
N ASP A 7 1.36 7.52 -9.27
CA ASP A 7 2.39 6.68 -9.87
C ASP A 7 3.51 6.40 -8.86
N TRP A 8 3.98 5.16 -8.87
CA TRP A 8 5.17 4.75 -8.16
C TRP A 8 6.36 5.61 -8.63
N ASP A 9 6.98 6.31 -7.69
CA ASP A 9 8.17 7.13 -7.94
C ASP A 9 9.41 6.22 -7.86
N ASP A 10 9.92 5.82 -9.03
CA ASP A 10 11.10 4.96 -9.15
C ASP A 10 12.32 5.53 -8.41
N GLU A 11 12.48 6.86 -8.35
CA GLU A 11 13.59 7.50 -7.63
C GLU A 11 13.48 7.27 -6.11
N VAL A 12 12.25 7.27 -5.59
CA VAL A 12 11.98 6.98 -4.17
C VAL A 12 12.18 5.50 -3.86
N TYR A 13 11.83 4.62 -4.80
CA TYR A 13 12.06 3.19 -4.66
C TYR A 13 13.55 2.84 -4.66
N ASP A 14 14.33 3.45 -5.55
CA ASP A 14 15.79 3.28 -5.57
C ASP A 14 16.44 3.77 -4.26
N GLU A 15 16.01 4.92 -3.72
CA GLU A 15 16.49 5.41 -2.42
C GLU A 15 16.19 4.42 -1.27
N LEU A 16 15.03 3.76 -1.31
CA LEU A 16 14.66 2.73 -0.35
C LEU A 16 15.59 1.51 -0.45
N LEU A 17 15.87 1.04 -1.67
CA LEU A 17 16.76 -0.10 -1.90
C LEU A 17 18.18 0.17 -1.39
N ASP A 18 18.72 1.35 -1.69
CA ASP A 18 20.03 1.79 -1.20
C ASP A 18 20.09 1.82 0.34
N ALA A 19 19.00 2.27 0.99
CA ALA A 19 18.91 2.31 2.44
C ALA A 19 18.79 0.91 3.09
N LEU A 20 18.13 -0.04 2.41
CA LEU A 20 18.02 -1.43 2.83
C LEU A 20 19.37 -2.14 2.69
N GLU A 21 20.08 -1.95 1.57
CA GLU A 21 21.41 -2.52 1.34
C GLU A 21 22.41 -2.05 2.41
N GLN A 22 22.41 -0.75 2.75
CA GLN A 22 23.24 -0.21 3.83
C GLN A 22 22.97 -0.85 5.20
N LYS A 23 21.77 -1.40 5.41
CA LYS A 23 21.37 -2.10 6.64
C LYS A 23 21.56 -3.62 6.55
N GLY A 24 21.99 -4.14 5.39
CA GLY A 24 22.09 -5.58 5.14
C GLY A 24 20.72 -6.28 5.10
N LEU A 25 19.68 -5.53 4.76
CA LEU A 25 18.31 -6.01 4.55
C LEU A 25 18.03 -6.08 3.06
N THR A 26 17.14 -6.97 2.65
CA THR A 26 16.68 -7.10 1.27
C THR A 26 15.21 -6.71 1.21
N GLU A 27 14.72 -6.21 0.07
CA GLU A 27 13.28 -6.10 -0.10
C GLU A 27 12.61 -7.46 0.12
N SER A 28 11.45 -7.43 0.78
CA SER A 28 10.64 -8.63 0.99
C SER A 28 9.52 -8.59 -0.04
N ASP A 29 9.56 -9.51 -1.00
CA ASP A 29 8.51 -9.64 -2.02
C ASP A 29 7.20 -10.18 -1.44
N GLU A 30 7.26 -10.80 -0.25
CA GLU A 30 6.13 -11.47 0.37
C GLU A 30 5.72 -10.71 1.64
N ILE A 31 4.75 -9.81 1.50
CA ILE A 31 4.00 -9.26 2.63
C ILE A 31 2.81 -10.18 2.86
N GLU A 32 2.80 -10.88 3.99
CA GLU A 32 1.62 -11.61 4.45
C GLU A 32 0.61 -10.61 5.02
N LEU A 33 -0.52 -10.45 4.35
CA LEU A 33 -1.64 -9.68 4.88
C LEU A 33 -2.40 -10.54 5.89
N ASP A 34 -2.61 -10.01 7.10
CA ASP A 34 -3.39 -10.65 8.17
C ASP A 34 -4.91 -10.58 7.94
N TRP A 35 -5.33 -9.98 6.82
CA TRP A 35 -6.71 -9.75 6.46
C TRP A 35 -6.99 -10.25 5.04
N LYS A 36 -8.24 -10.62 4.83
CA LYS A 36 -8.79 -10.95 3.52
C LYS A 36 -9.76 -9.86 3.08
N GLU A 37 -10.10 -9.85 1.80
CA GLU A 37 -11.05 -8.90 1.22
C GLU A 37 -12.41 -8.91 1.96
N GLU A 38 -12.85 -10.09 2.40
CA GLU A 38 -14.06 -10.28 3.21
C GLU A 38 -14.01 -9.59 4.59
N ASP A 39 -12.82 -9.33 5.13
CA ASP A 39 -12.64 -8.65 6.43
C ASP A 39 -12.68 -7.12 6.29
N LEU A 40 -12.48 -6.60 5.07
CA LEU A 40 -12.35 -5.16 4.83
C LEU A 40 -13.60 -4.34 5.20
N PRO A 41 -14.85 -4.78 4.92
CA PRO A 41 -16.04 -4.03 5.30
C PRO A 41 -16.20 -3.88 6.81
N GLU A 42 -15.84 -4.92 7.58
CA GLU A 42 -15.89 -4.88 9.05
C GLU A 42 -14.75 -4.04 9.64
N ARG A 43 -13.54 -4.13 9.06
CA ARG A 43 -12.37 -3.38 9.51
C ARG A 43 -12.47 -1.89 9.16
N PHE A 44 -13.07 -1.53 8.02
CA PHE A 44 -13.17 -0.16 7.51
C PHE A 44 -14.62 0.27 7.22
N PRO A 45 -15.52 0.27 8.23
CA PRO A 45 -16.95 0.49 8.01
C PRO A 45 -17.27 1.88 7.46
N LYS A 46 -16.49 2.90 7.84
CA LYS A 46 -16.66 4.28 7.33
C LYS A 46 -16.31 4.42 5.85
N LEU A 47 -15.43 3.56 5.34
CA LEU A 47 -15.03 3.58 3.93
C LEU A 47 -16.15 2.95 3.09
N TRP A 48 -16.66 1.80 3.53
CA TRP A 48 -17.81 1.13 2.93
C TRP A 48 -19.12 1.92 3.05
N GLU A 49 -19.31 2.70 4.12
CA GLU A 49 -20.47 3.62 4.26
C GLU A 49 -20.46 4.73 3.20
N ARG A 50 -19.27 5.18 2.78
CA ARG A 50 -19.14 6.32 1.88
C ARG A 50 -19.10 5.94 0.40
N PHE A 51 -18.51 4.80 0.08
CA PHE A 51 -18.23 4.38 -1.29
C PHE A 51 -18.94 3.08 -1.68
N GLU A 52 -19.79 2.56 -0.77
CA GLU A 52 -20.70 1.44 -0.98
C GLU A 52 -20.00 0.22 -1.60
N ASP A 53 -20.29 -0.06 -2.88
CA ASP A 53 -19.91 -1.30 -3.56
C ASP A 53 -18.45 -1.30 -4.06
N ASN A 54 -17.77 -0.14 -4.16
CA ASN A 54 -16.37 -0.10 -4.58
C ASN A 54 -15.54 0.97 -3.85
N PRO A 55 -15.23 0.75 -2.57
CA PRO A 55 -14.46 1.68 -1.74
C PRO A 55 -12.98 1.79 -2.08
N LEU A 56 -12.43 0.84 -2.83
CA LEU A 56 -11.03 0.84 -3.23
C LEU A 56 -10.81 1.31 -4.67
N GLY A 57 -11.88 1.41 -5.48
CA GLY A 57 -11.79 1.76 -6.89
C GLY A 57 -11.38 0.58 -7.77
N GLU A 58 -11.34 0.80 -9.08
CA GLU A 58 -10.70 -0.14 -10.01
C GLU A 58 -9.25 0.30 -10.19
N PHE A 59 -8.30 -0.59 -9.89
CA PHE A 59 -6.85 -0.39 -10.04
C PHE A 59 -6.38 -0.86 -11.42
#